data_AF-A0A6B0UTD4-F1
#
_entry.id   AF-A0A6B0UTD4-F1
#
_cell.length_a   1.000
_cell.length_b   1.000
_cell.length_c   1.000
_cell.angle_alpha   90.00
_cell.angle_beta   90.00
_cell.angle_gamma   90.00
#
_symmetry.space_group_name_H-M   'P 1'
#
loop_
_entity.id
_entity.type
_entity.pdbx_description
1 polymer ?
#
loop_
_entity_poly.entity_id
_entity_poly.type
_entity_poly.pdbx_seq_one_letter_code
_entity_poly.pdbx_strand_id
1 'polypeptide(L)'
;DLIDRFKVTDLTCFPTRLRNLVQYARSAGRRLDTLLHIGGGGSVLSKQLAELSLSTFGNLRSLRNRYGMTESNGVICVPPRDVVCYTDVGYPCAMVEFKIVNLTSGEALKPNEYGELCFRTPTASRGYYKRPLDTAQFR
;
A
#
# COMPACT_ATOMS: atom_id res chain seq x y z
N ASP A 1 0.24 -22.88 7.47
CA ASP A 1 -0.07 -23.49 8.79
C ASP A 1 -0.60 -22.49 9.80
N LEU A 2 0.11 -21.41 10.10
CA LEU A 2 -0.39 -20.39 11.04
C LEU A 2 -1.74 -19.79 10.62
N ILE A 3 -1.92 -19.51 9.31
CA ILE A 3 -3.19 -18.99 8.78
C ILE A 3 -4.37 -19.92 9.12
N ASP A 4 -4.24 -21.22 8.82
CA ASP A 4 -5.33 -22.18 9.07
C ASP A 4 -5.52 -22.50 10.55
N ARG A 5 -4.43 -22.54 11.34
CA ARG A 5 -4.45 -22.81 12.78
C ARG A 5 -5.14 -21.68 13.55
N PHE A 6 -4.78 -20.44 13.25
CA PHE A 6 -5.31 -19.25 13.94
C PHE A 6 -6.50 -18.62 13.23
N LYS A 7 -6.96 -19.22 12.12
CA LYS A 7 -8.07 -18.71 11.31
C LYS A 7 -7.86 -17.24 10.92
N VAL A 8 -6.66 -16.91 10.46
CA VAL A 8 -6.27 -15.54 10.12
C VAL A 8 -7.18 -15.01 9.01
N THR A 9 -7.77 -13.83 9.25
CA THR A 9 -8.65 -13.12 8.31
C THR A 9 -7.93 -12.03 7.52
N ASP A 10 -6.95 -11.38 8.14
CA ASP A 10 -6.24 -10.22 7.58
C ASP A 10 -4.74 -10.52 7.52
N LEU A 11 -4.16 -10.38 6.34
CA LEU A 11 -2.72 -10.45 6.10
C LEU A 11 -2.23 -9.11 5.58
N THR A 12 -1.24 -8.53 6.26
CA THR A 12 -0.47 -7.40 5.75
C THR A 12 0.93 -7.87 5.40
N CYS A 13 1.36 -7.69 4.15
CA CYS A 13 2.69 -8.11 3.72
C CYS A 13 3.21 -7.32 2.51
N PHE A 14 4.52 -7.36 2.28
CA PHE A 14 5.12 -6.80 1.07
C PHE A 14 4.73 -7.63 -0.16
N PRO A 15 4.62 -7.03 -1.37
CA PRO A 15 4.31 -7.77 -2.60
C PRO A 15 5.24 -8.96 -2.87
N THR A 16 6.51 -8.90 -2.48
CA THR A 16 7.44 -10.03 -2.58
C THR A 16 7.02 -11.22 -1.71
N ARG A 17 6.56 -10.97 -0.48
CA ARG A 17 6.05 -12.01 0.42
C ARG A 17 4.71 -12.56 -0.04
N LEU A 18 3.84 -11.72 -0.60
CA LEU A 18 2.59 -12.16 -1.22
C LEU A 18 2.86 -13.13 -2.38
N ARG A 19 3.84 -12.82 -3.24
CA ARG A 19 4.23 -13.70 -4.35
C ARG A 19 4.64 -15.09 -3.86
N ASN A 20 5.49 -15.16 -2.83
CA ASN A 20 5.93 -16.43 -2.27
C ASN A 20 4.76 -17.21 -1.67
N LEU A 21 3.85 -16.53 -0.96
CA LEU A 21 2.67 -17.16 -0.38
C LEU A 21 1.75 -17.74 -1.46
N VAL A 22 1.50 -16.98 -2.53
CA VAL A 22 0.70 -17.41 -3.68
C VAL A 22 1.33 -18.62 -4.38
N GLN A 23 2.64 -18.59 -4.62
CA GLN A 23 3.36 -19.71 -5.24
C GLN A 23 3.24 -20.98 -4.39
N TYR A 24 3.50 -20.87 -3.08
CA TYR A 24 3.37 -21.99 -2.15
C TYR A 24 1.93 -22.52 -2.07
N ALA A 25 0.94 -21.63 -1.98
CA ALA A 25 -0.46 -22.01 -1.91
C ALA A 25 -0.88 -22.81 -3.14
N ARG A 26 -0.47 -22.39 -4.33
CA ARG A 26 -0.73 -23.11 -5.59
C ARG A 26 -0.02 -24.46 -5.63
N SER A 27 1.27 -24.52 -5.29
CA SER A 27 2.03 -25.78 -5.35
C SER A 27 1.54 -26.81 -4.32
N ALA A 28 1.06 -26.34 -3.17
CA ALA A 28 0.55 -27.18 -2.10
C ALA A 28 -0.97 -27.44 -2.18
N GLY A 29 -1.67 -26.92 -3.20
CA GLY A 29 -3.12 -27.04 -3.33
C GLY A 29 -3.92 -26.41 -2.18
N ARG A 30 -3.39 -25.38 -1.53
CA ARG A 30 -4.01 -24.71 -0.37
C ARG A 30 -4.75 -23.45 -0.80
N ARG A 31 -6.01 -23.34 -0.39
CA ARG A 31 -6.87 -22.19 -0.69
C ARG A 31 -6.86 -21.09 0.38
N LEU A 32 -6.46 -21.41 1.61
CA LEU A 32 -6.43 -20.48 2.75
C LEU A 32 -7.77 -19.76 2.96
N ASP A 33 -8.86 -20.51 3.03
CA ASP A 33 -10.24 -19.99 2.95
C ASP A 33 -10.64 -19.02 4.07
N THR A 34 -9.89 -18.98 5.17
CA THR A 34 -10.12 -17.99 6.25
C THR A 34 -9.58 -16.61 5.91
N LEU A 35 -8.67 -16.51 4.94
CA LEU A 35 -8.05 -15.25 4.56
C LEU A 35 -9.01 -14.43 3.70
N LEU A 36 -9.51 -13.33 4.27
CA LEU A 36 -10.51 -12.47 3.64
C LEU A 36 -9.89 -11.16 3.13
N HIS A 37 -8.83 -10.68 3.77
CA HIS A 37 -8.24 -9.40 3.47
C HIS A 37 -6.73 -9.52 3.28
N ILE A 38 -6.24 -9.11 2.13
CA ILE A 38 -4.82 -8.90 1.89
C ILE A 38 -4.58 -7.40 1.70
N GLY A 39 -3.65 -6.86 2.48
CA GLY A 39 -3.14 -5.51 2.33
C GLY A 39 -1.64 -5.52 2.14
N GLY A 40 -1.11 -4.54 1.41
CA GLY A 40 0.33 -4.37 1.26
C GLY A 40 0.69 -2.93 1.00
N GLY A 41 1.99 -2.66 0.99
CA GLY A 41 2.59 -1.37 0.69
C GLY A 41 4.10 -1.51 0.61
N GLY A 42 4.81 -0.38 0.54
CA GLY A 42 6.28 -0.34 0.48
C GLY A 42 6.89 -0.69 -0.88
N SER A 43 6.12 -1.26 -1.80
CA SER A 43 6.46 -1.36 -3.23
C SER A 43 5.19 -1.47 -4.06
N VAL A 44 5.32 -1.34 -5.38
CA VAL A 44 4.20 -1.50 -6.30
C VAL A 44 3.67 -2.94 -6.27
N LEU A 45 2.35 -3.10 -6.10
CA LEU A 45 1.65 -4.34 -6.35
C LEU A 45 1.37 -4.45 -7.85
N SER A 46 1.99 -5.40 -8.55
CA SER A 46 1.73 -5.57 -9.98
C SER A 46 0.35 -6.18 -10.24
N LYS A 47 -0.30 -5.74 -11.32
CA LYS A 47 -1.57 -6.31 -11.80
C LYS A 47 -1.53 -7.84 -11.88
N GLN A 48 -0.47 -8.39 -12.45
CA GLN A 48 -0.27 -9.84 -12.56
C GLN A 48 -0.28 -10.54 -11.19
N LEU A 49 0.41 -9.99 -10.19
CA LEU A 49 0.42 -10.58 -8.85
C LEU A 49 -0.94 -10.46 -8.18
N ALA A 50 -1.65 -9.35 -8.42
CA ALA A 50 -2.99 -9.15 -7.88
C ALA A 50 -3.99 -10.18 -8.44
N GLU A 51 -4.04 -10.34 -9.77
CA GLU A 51 -4.88 -11.32 -10.45
C GLU A 51 -4.53 -12.76 -10.02
N LEU A 52 -3.25 -13.07 -9.87
CA LEU A 52 -2.81 -14.38 -9.39
C LEU A 52 -3.23 -14.61 -7.93
N SER A 53 -3.21 -13.57 -7.09
CA SER A 53 -3.66 -13.66 -5.69
C SER A 53 -5.16 -13.92 -5.61
N LEU A 54 -5.96 -13.17 -6.39
CA LEU A 54 -7.42 -13.33 -6.44
C LEU A 54 -7.84 -14.71 -6.95
N SER A 55 -7.17 -15.24 -7.98
CA SER A 55 -7.45 -16.58 -8.50
C SER A 55 -6.97 -17.71 -7.58
N THR A 56 -5.99 -17.45 -6.71
CA THR A 56 -5.47 -18.45 -5.76
C THR A 56 -6.30 -18.50 -4.48
N PHE A 57 -6.78 -17.34 -3.99
CA PHE A 57 -7.51 -17.22 -2.74
C PHE A 57 -8.97 -16.81 -3.00
N GLY A 58 -9.85 -17.80 -3.15
CA GLY A 58 -11.23 -17.58 -3.61
C GLY A 58 -12.16 -16.82 -2.67
N ASN A 59 -11.78 -16.64 -1.40
CA ASN A 59 -12.61 -15.94 -0.39
C ASN A 59 -12.16 -14.50 -0.11
N LEU A 60 -11.21 -13.96 -0.89
CA LEU A 60 -10.76 -12.59 -0.69
C LEU A 60 -11.89 -11.59 -0.96
N ARG A 61 -12.22 -10.83 0.08
CA ARG A 61 -13.11 -9.67 0.03
C ARG A 61 -12.35 -8.39 -0.30
N SER A 62 -11.05 -8.34 0.00
CA SER A 62 -10.23 -7.18 -0.34
C SER A 62 -8.79 -7.56 -0.68
N LEU A 63 -8.26 -6.90 -1.70
CA LEU A 63 -6.84 -6.85 -2.01
C LEU A 63 -6.48 -5.38 -2.18
N ARG A 64 -5.68 -4.84 -1.27
CA ARG A 64 -5.47 -3.39 -1.15
C ARG A 64 -4.00 -3.03 -1.22
N ASN A 65 -3.66 -2.16 -2.17
CA ASN A 65 -2.35 -1.52 -2.23
C ASN A 65 -2.39 -0.20 -1.44
N ARG A 66 -1.48 -0.01 -0.49
CA ARG A 66 -1.41 1.17 0.38
C ARG A 66 -0.12 1.93 0.10
N TYR A 67 -0.16 3.25 0.25
CA TYR A 67 1.01 4.09 0.08
C TYR A 67 1.42 4.78 1.37
N GLY A 68 2.72 4.89 1.56
CA GLY A 68 3.38 5.47 2.72
C GLY A 68 4.88 5.33 2.55
N MET A 69 5.61 6.09 3.34
CA MET A 69 7.08 6.09 3.38
C MET A 69 7.55 6.02 4.82
N THR A 70 8.84 5.80 5.02
CA THR A 70 9.42 5.87 6.37
C THR A 70 9.25 7.28 6.94
N GLU A 71 9.41 8.30 6.10
CA GLU A 71 9.32 9.71 6.42
C GLU A 71 7.88 10.17 6.75
N SER A 72 6.86 9.42 6.33
CA SER A 72 5.47 9.69 6.74
C SER A 72 5.08 8.98 8.04
N ASN A 73 5.98 8.16 8.61
CA ASN A 73 5.74 7.34 9.80
C ASN A 73 4.45 6.49 9.69
N GLY A 74 4.28 5.81 8.56
CA GLY A 74 3.14 4.93 8.32
C GLY A 74 2.44 5.20 6.99
N VAL A 75 1.22 4.66 6.88
CA VAL A 75 0.40 4.72 5.67
C VAL A 75 -0.31 6.07 5.57
N ILE A 76 -0.17 6.72 4.42
CA ILE A 76 -0.83 8.00 4.11
C ILE A 76 -1.97 7.86 3.09
N CYS A 77 -1.96 6.82 2.25
CA CYS A 77 -3.09 6.48 1.37
C CYS A 77 -3.56 5.05 1.59
N VAL A 78 -4.88 4.85 1.67
CA VAL A 78 -5.48 3.53 1.81
C VAL A 78 -6.78 3.41 0.99
N PRO A 79 -6.97 2.31 0.24
CA PRO A 79 -8.27 1.99 -0.33
C PRO A 79 -9.30 1.67 0.76
N PRO A 80 -10.61 1.89 0.52
CA PRO A 80 -11.66 1.45 1.43
C PRO A 80 -11.52 -0.01 1.87
N ARG A 81 -12.15 -0.39 2.99
CA ARG A 81 -12.24 -1.81 3.36
C ARG A 81 -13.19 -2.52 2.37
N ASP A 82 -13.03 -3.84 2.24
CA ASP A 82 -13.93 -4.69 1.43
C ASP A 82 -13.98 -4.36 -0.06
N VAL A 83 -12.90 -3.77 -0.59
CA VAL A 83 -12.72 -3.58 -2.04
C VAL A 83 -11.45 -4.25 -2.53
N VAL A 84 -11.52 -4.73 -3.77
CA VAL A 84 -10.36 -5.14 -4.55
C VAL A 84 -9.86 -3.91 -5.30
N CYS A 85 -8.76 -3.33 -4.83
CA CYS A 85 -8.16 -2.12 -5.37
C CYS A 85 -6.64 -2.30 -5.41
N TYR A 86 -6.15 -2.59 -6.61
CA TYR A 86 -4.73 -2.82 -6.90
C TYR A 86 -4.21 -1.96 -8.06
N THR A 87 -5.06 -1.12 -8.65
CA THR A 87 -4.71 -0.18 -9.72
C THR A 87 -4.29 1.19 -9.20
N ASP A 88 -4.70 1.52 -7.98
CA ASP A 88 -4.39 2.76 -7.27
C ASP A 88 -4.12 2.47 -5.79
N VAL A 89 -3.91 3.53 -5.00
CA VAL A 89 -3.57 3.46 -3.57
C VAL A 89 -4.66 4.04 -2.66
N GLY A 90 -5.83 4.32 -3.22
CA GLY A 90 -6.99 4.84 -2.52
C GLY A 90 -6.90 6.31 -2.12
N TYR A 91 -7.44 6.61 -0.95
CA TYR A 91 -7.69 7.98 -0.48
C TYR A 91 -6.72 8.37 0.65
N PRO A 92 -6.49 9.67 0.88
CA PRO A 92 -5.78 10.14 2.06
C PRO A 92 -6.36 9.56 3.35
N CYS A 93 -5.49 9.15 4.26
CA CYS A 93 -5.86 8.81 5.63
C CYS A 93 -6.40 10.05 6.37
N ALA A 94 -7.04 9.83 7.53
CA ALA A 94 -7.47 10.92 8.39
C ALA A 94 -6.28 11.83 8.74
N MET A 95 -6.50 13.15 8.71
CA MET A 95 -5.49 14.18 8.99
C MET A 95 -4.31 14.20 7.99
N VAL A 96 -4.47 13.58 6.82
CA VAL A 96 -3.51 13.67 5.73
C VAL A 96 -4.09 14.55 4.63
N GLU A 97 -3.30 15.54 4.22
CA GLU A 97 -3.61 16.41 3.09
C GLU A 97 -2.64 16.13 1.94
N PHE A 98 -3.13 16.16 0.71
CA PHE A 98 -2.32 16.01 -0.50
C PHE A 98 -2.52 17.16 -1.47
N LYS A 99 -1.47 17.43 -2.23
CA LYS A 99 -1.54 18.14 -3.50
C LYS A 99 -0.65 17.45 -4.51
N ILE A 100 -1.04 17.52 -5.78
CA ILE A 100 -0.15 17.17 -6.89
C ILE A 100 0.44 18.48 -7.41
N VAL A 101 1.76 18.55 -7.57
CA VAL A 101 2.45 19.75 -8.05
C VAL A 101 3.23 19.48 -9.34
N ASN A 102 3.36 20.50 -10.17
CA ASN A 102 4.26 20.47 -11.31
C ASN A 102 5.71 20.43 -10.81
N LEU A 103 6.53 19.52 -11.36
CA LEU A 103 7.93 19.35 -10.93
C LEU A 103 8.82 20.58 -11.18
N THR A 104 8.46 21.40 -12.16
CA THR A 104 9.24 22.58 -12.57
C THR A 104 8.74 23.85 -11.90
N SER A 105 7.43 24.12 -11.95
CA SER A 105 6.88 25.37 -11.41
C SER A 105 6.53 25.31 -9.91
N GLY A 106 6.34 24.12 -9.34
CA GLY A 106 5.88 23.93 -7.96
C GLY A 106 4.40 24.28 -7.73
N GLU A 107 3.70 24.72 -8.78
CA GLU A 107 2.28 25.07 -8.74
C GLU A 107 1.40 23.84 -8.56
N ALA A 108 0.28 24.01 -7.86
CA ALA A 108 -0.71 22.95 -7.68
C ALA A 108 -1.42 22.64 -9.00
N LEU A 109 -1.52 21.35 -9.32
CA LEU A 109 -2.18 20.85 -10.52
C LEU A 109 -3.66 20.54 -10.28
N LYS A 110 -4.43 20.51 -11.36
CA LYS A 110 -5.85 20.16 -11.39
C LYS A 110 -6.05 18.63 -11.28
N PRO A 111 -7.28 18.17 -10.97
CA PRO A 111 -7.60 16.75 -11.00
C PRO A 111 -7.23 16.10 -12.35
N ASN A 112 -6.71 14.87 -12.29
CA ASN A 112 -6.27 14.05 -13.43
C ASN A 112 -5.01 14.54 -14.17
N GLU A 113 -4.26 15.50 -13.62
CA GLU A 113 -2.94 15.88 -14.11
C GLU A 113 -1.82 15.11 -13.38
N TYR A 114 -0.75 14.78 -14.11
CA TYR A 114 0.40 14.05 -13.56
C TYR A 114 1.46 15.00 -13.01
N GLY A 115 1.96 14.73 -11.81
CA GLY A 115 2.99 15.52 -11.15
C GLY A 115 3.55 14.83 -9.91
N GLU A 116 4.25 15.59 -9.06
CA GLU A 116 4.79 15.13 -7.78
C GLU A 116 3.70 15.16 -6.71
N LEU A 117 3.53 14.07 -5.97
CA LEU A 117 2.65 14.02 -4.80
C LEU A 117 3.37 14.63 -3.60
N CYS A 118 2.83 15.73 -3.07
CA CYS A 118 3.23 16.32 -1.80
C CYS A 118 2.19 16.02 -0.73
N PHE A 119 2.62 15.82 0.50
CA PHE A 119 1.73 15.52 1.62
C PHE A 119 2.05 16.29 2.88
N ARG A 120 1.03 16.49 3.70
CA ARG A 120 1.16 17.01 5.07
C ARG A 120 0.39 16.11 6.03
N THR A 121 1.04 15.69 7.10
CA THR A 121 0.46 14.80 8.13
C THR A 121 1.12 15.07 9.49
N PRO A 122 0.38 14.98 10.61
CA PRO A 122 0.95 15.09 11.96
C PRO A 122 1.98 13.98 12.27
N THR A 123 1.97 12.89 11.50
CA THR A 123 2.89 11.77 11.70
C THR A 123 4.24 11.96 11.00
N ALA A 124 4.42 13.01 10.19
CA ALA A 124 5.63 13.19 9.40
C ALA A 124 6.88 13.21 10.29
N SER A 125 7.95 12.60 9.79
CA SER A 125 9.27 12.61 10.43
C SER A 125 9.73 14.04 10.63
N ARG A 126 10.38 14.29 11.77
CA ARG A 126 11.04 15.58 12.06
C ARG A 126 12.30 15.82 11.21
N GLY A 127 12.73 14.80 10.46
CA GLY A 127 13.92 14.84 9.63
C GLY A 127 14.82 13.64 9.82
N TYR A 128 15.93 13.65 9.09
CA TYR A 128 16.95 12.63 9.19
C TYR A 128 17.90 12.92 10.35
N TYR A 129 18.18 11.90 11.15
CA TYR A 129 19.06 12.01 12.31
C TYR A 129 20.46 12.49 11.90
N LYS A 130 20.94 13.58 12.52
CA LYS A 130 22.23 14.24 12.24
C LYS A 130 22.42 14.65 10.76
N ARG A 131 21.34 14.85 10.01
CA ARG A 131 21.37 15.24 8.59
C ARG A 131 20.43 16.41 8.33
N PRO A 132 20.75 17.61 8.85
CA PRO A 132 19.88 18.79 8.72
C PRO A 132 19.75 19.29 7.28
N LEU A 133 20.80 19.17 6.46
CA LEU A 133 20.75 19.58 5.05
C LEU A 133 19.78 18.71 4.23
N ASP A 134 19.73 17.40 4.48
CA ASP A 134 18.77 16.51 3.81
C ASP A 134 17.35 16.72 4.36
N THR A 135 17.23 17.03 5.65
CA THR A 135 15.94 17.39 6.27
C THR A 135 15.36 18.66 5.66
N ALA A 136 16.21 19.65 5.38
CA ALA A 136 15.79 20.91 4.75
C ALA A 136 15.32 20.74 3.30
N GLN A 137 15.53 19.56 2.69
CA GLN A 137 14.98 19.23 1.36
C GLN A 137 13.53 18.74 1.42
N PHE A 138 12.98 18.45 2.61
CA PHE A 138 11.55 18.16 2.74
C PHE A 138 10.76 19.39 2.26
N ARG A 139 9.89 19.18 1.27
CA ARG A 139 9.08 20.23 0.62
C ARG A 139 7.71 20.37 1.26
#